data_AF-A0A2D9M8W5-F1
#
_entry.id   AF-A0A2D9M8W5-F1
#
_cell.length_a   1.000
_cell.length_b   1.000
_cell.length_c   1.000
_cell.angle_alpha   90.00
_cell.angle_beta   90.00
_cell.angle_gamma   90.00
#
_symmetry.space_group_name_H-M   'P 1'
#
loop_
_entity.id
_entity.type
_entity.pdbx_description
1 polymer ?
#
loop_
_entity_poly.entity_id
_entity_poly.type
_entity_poly.pdbx_seq_one_letter_code
_entity_poly.pdbx_strand_id
1 'polypeptide(L)'
;FDSSLSPTIAAISLAESGGNPMAHNPRYPDNSYGLMQVNMLDEPGYQLGAERRQRYGLQSNDQLFDPLTNMKAAKDIYDSQGLGAWSVYTSGAYKNHLPGSFTPASGGQFQKAPTAPPPVNEPEGIRRRMAGEATGNDGPLAIAIENLSKLFGR
;
A
#
# COMPACT_ATOMS: atom_id res chain seq x y z
N PHE A 1 9.36 -6.14 -4.35
CA PHE A 1 9.06 -7.59 -4.35
C PHE A 1 10.01 -8.27 -5.30
N ASP A 2 10.39 -9.51 -5.04
CA ASP A 2 11.13 -10.31 -6.04
C ASP A 2 10.30 -10.42 -7.32
N SER A 3 10.95 -10.42 -8.48
CA SER A 3 10.25 -10.43 -9.77
C SER A 3 9.31 -11.62 -9.94
N SER A 4 9.60 -12.75 -9.29
CA SER A 4 8.75 -13.94 -9.27
C SER A 4 7.42 -13.74 -8.52
N LEU A 5 7.37 -12.79 -7.57
CA LEU A 5 6.18 -12.49 -6.78
C LEU A 5 5.31 -11.39 -7.39
N SER A 6 5.83 -10.61 -8.34
CA SER A 6 5.09 -9.50 -8.95
C SER A 6 3.71 -9.91 -9.49
N PRO A 7 3.53 -11.05 -10.21
CA PRO A 7 2.20 -11.48 -10.66
C PRO A 7 1.24 -11.77 -9.50
N THR A 8 1.72 -12.41 -8.44
CA THR A 8 0.92 -12.73 -7.25
C THR A 8 0.49 -11.46 -6.53
N ILE A 9 1.41 -10.51 -6.33
CA ILE A 9 1.09 -9.23 -5.67
C ILE A 9 0.11 -8.40 -6.49
N ALA A 10 0.28 -8.36 -7.82
CA ALA A 10 -0.67 -7.68 -8.71
C ALA A 10 -2.07 -8.32 -8.63
N ALA A 11 -2.14 -9.66 -8.60
CA ALA A 11 -3.40 -10.39 -8.47
C ALA A 11 -4.07 -10.16 -7.10
N ILE A 12 -3.29 -10.08 -6.02
CA ILE A 12 -3.79 -9.69 -4.68
C ILE A 12 -4.37 -8.27 -4.74
N SER A 13 -3.64 -7.31 -5.29
CA SER A 13 -4.11 -5.93 -5.40
C SER A 13 -5.44 -5.82 -6.15
N LEU A 14 -5.58 -6.55 -7.26
CA LEU A 14 -6.82 -6.62 -8.03
C LEU A 14 -7.97 -7.25 -7.25
N ALA A 15 -7.70 -8.30 -6.47
CA ALA A 15 -8.71 -8.94 -5.63
C ALA A 15 -9.14 -8.07 -4.43
N GLU A 16 -8.20 -7.32 -3.83
CA GLU A 16 -8.46 -6.43 -2.68
C GLU A 16 -9.25 -5.18 -3.08
N SER A 17 -8.90 -4.55 -4.21
CA SER A 17 -9.38 -3.20 -4.55
C SER A 17 -10.09 -3.10 -5.91
N GLY A 18 -10.14 -4.18 -6.69
CA GLY A 18 -10.51 -4.11 -8.11
C GLY A 18 -9.51 -3.32 -8.96
N GLY A 19 -8.31 -3.02 -8.44
CA GLY A 19 -7.34 -2.12 -9.06
C GLY A 19 -7.64 -0.63 -8.85
N ASN A 20 -8.56 -0.29 -7.94
CA ASN A 20 -8.89 1.09 -7.62
C ASN A 20 -7.95 1.66 -6.54
N PRO A 21 -7.05 2.62 -6.86
CA PRO A 21 -6.15 3.21 -5.88
C PRO A 21 -6.87 4.07 -4.84
N MET A 22 -8.11 4.49 -5.09
CA MET A 22 -8.95 5.23 -4.15
C MET A 22 -9.85 4.32 -3.31
N ALA A 23 -9.68 3.00 -3.35
CA ALA A 23 -10.49 2.07 -2.57
C ALA A 23 -10.35 2.34 -1.07
N HIS A 24 -11.47 2.44 -0.35
CA HIS A 24 -11.50 2.64 1.10
C HIS A 24 -12.58 1.76 1.71
N ASN A 25 -12.20 0.94 2.69
CA ASN A 25 -13.13 0.15 3.51
C ASN A 25 -13.12 0.68 4.95
N PRO A 26 -14.11 1.50 5.36
CA PRO A 26 -14.21 2.06 6.71
C PRO A 26 -14.92 1.14 7.72
N ARG A 27 -15.18 -0.13 7.37
CA ARG A 27 -16.02 -1.03 8.19
C ARG A 27 -15.17 -1.88 9.14
N TYR A 28 -15.39 -1.74 10.45
CA TYR A 28 -14.81 -2.59 11.49
C TYR A 28 -14.90 -4.09 11.12
N PRO A 29 -13.82 -4.89 11.33
CA PRO A 29 -12.57 -4.56 12.01
C PRO A 29 -11.50 -3.88 11.13
N ASP A 30 -11.89 -3.30 10.01
CA ASP A 30 -10.97 -2.62 9.09
C ASP A 30 -11.22 -1.12 9.01
N ASN A 31 -10.14 -0.41 8.74
CA ASN A 31 -10.16 0.91 8.13
C ASN A 31 -9.09 0.94 7.04
N SER A 32 -9.36 0.28 5.90
CA SER A 32 -8.34 -0.13 4.93
C SER A 32 -8.30 0.75 3.68
N TYR A 33 -7.09 1.10 3.22
CA TYR A 33 -6.89 2.10 2.16
C TYR A 33 -6.10 1.55 0.96
N GLY A 34 -6.49 2.02 -0.22
CA GLY A 34 -5.77 1.90 -1.48
C GLY A 34 -5.69 0.50 -2.06
N LEU A 35 -4.77 0.35 -3.01
CA LEU A 35 -4.61 -0.84 -3.86
C LEU A 35 -4.43 -2.16 -3.09
N MET A 36 -3.75 -2.10 -1.95
CA MET A 36 -3.41 -3.26 -1.11
C MET A 36 -4.25 -3.34 0.16
N GLN A 37 -5.28 -2.49 0.28
CA GLN A 37 -6.17 -2.41 1.44
C GLN A 37 -5.40 -2.40 2.77
N VAL A 38 -4.47 -1.45 2.90
CA VAL A 38 -3.65 -1.29 4.11
C VAL A 38 -4.54 -0.83 5.27
N ASN A 39 -4.79 -1.72 6.24
CA ASN A 39 -5.61 -1.42 7.42
C ASN A 39 -4.97 -0.34 8.32
N MET A 40 -5.72 0.72 8.62
CA MET A 40 -5.32 1.85 9.45
C MET A 40 -6.31 2.07 10.60
N LEU A 41 -6.90 0.98 11.13
CA LEU A 41 -7.85 1.03 12.23
C LEU A 41 -7.17 1.63 13.47
N ASP A 42 -7.82 2.66 14.01
CA ASP A 42 -7.52 3.21 15.33
C ASP A 42 -8.81 3.12 16.17
N GLU A 43 -8.72 2.51 17.33
CA GLU A 43 -9.81 2.37 18.30
C GLU A 43 -9.26 2.37 19.75
N PRO A 44 -10.10 2.54 20.78
CA PRO A 44 -9.65 2.49 22.16
C PRO A 44 -8.91 1.19 22.50
N GLY A 45 -7.60 1.28 22.75
CA GLY A 45 -6.73 0.15 23.05
C GLY A 45 -6.04 -0.51 21.85
N TYR A 46 -6.30 -0.04 20.61
CA TYR A 46 -5.66 -0.56 19.41
C TYR A 46 -5.41 0.57 18.40
N GLN A 47 -4.14 0.93 18.18
CA GLN A 47 -3.74 2.16 17.46
C GLN A 47 -2.90 1.84 16.21
N LEU A 48 -3.34 0.86 15.42
CA LEU A 48 -2.60 0.37 14.25
C LEU A 48 -2.36 1.48 13.22
N GLY A 49 -3.36 2.33 12.99
CA GLY A 49 -3.25 3.48 12.09
C GLY A 49 -2.19 4.47 12.56
N ALA A 50 -2.17 4.81 13.85
CA ALA A 50 -1.17 5.70 14.42
C ALA A 50 0.25 5.14 14.29
N GLU A 51 0.45 3.86 14.61
CA GLU A 51 1.73 3.18 14.48
C GLU A 51 2.23 3.17 13.02
N ARG A 52 1.34 2.86 12.06
CA ARG A 52 1.68 2.83 10.62
C ARG A 52 1.96 4.22 10.07
N ARG A 53 1.22 5.26 10.50
CA ARG A 53 1.50 6.64 10.10
C ARG A 53 2.90 7.05 10.54
N GLN A 54 3.29 6.74 11.78
CA GLN A 54 4.66 6.98 12.25
C GLN A 54 5.68 6.17 11.45
N ARG A 55 5.46 4.85 11.27
CA ARG A 55 6.39 3.95 10.58
C ARG A 55 6.65 4.38 9.13
N TYR A 56 5.61 4.83 8.42
CA TYR A 56 5.69 5.16 7.00
C TYR A 56 5.82 6.68 6.72
N GLY A 57 5.94 7.50 7.76
CA GLY A 57 6.07 8.96 7.62
C GLY A 57 4.81 9.64 7.05
N LEU A 58 3.63 9.09 7.31
CA LEU A 58 2.36 9.61 6.80
C LEU A 58 1.82 10.69 7.74
N GLN A 59 1.42 11.81 7.15
CA GLN A 59 0.67 12.89 7.80
C GLN A 59 -0.81 12.54 7.91
N SER A 60 -1.36 11.76 6.98
CA SER A 60 -2.74 11.28 7.00
C SER A 60 -2.88 9.90 6.32
N ASN A 61 -3.97 9.20 6.61
CA ASN A 61 -4.27 7.91 5.98
C ASN A 61 -4.50 8.07 4.46
N ASP A 62 -5.00 9.23 4.00
CA ASP A 62 -5.31 9.49 2.59
C ASP A 62 -4.07 9.43 1.69
N GLN A 63 -2.87 9.58 2.25
CA GLN A 63 -1.63 9.37 1.50
C GLN A 63 -1.47 7.92 1.01
N LEU A 64 -2.19 6.96 1.60
CA LEU A 64 -2.25 5.58 1.11
C LEU A 64 -3.12 5.42 -0.14
N PHE A 65 -3.78 6.47 -0.63
CA PHE A 65 -4.37 6.47 -1.97
C PHE A 65 -3.34 6.69 -3.08
N ASP A 66 -2.14 7.20 -2.76
CA ASP A 66 -1.01 7.19 -3.70
C ASP A 66 -0.52 5.75 -3.89
N PRO A 67 -0.53 5.20 -5.12
CA PRO A 67 -0.16 3.81 -5.38
C PRO A 67 1.24 3.45 -4.89
N LEU A 68 2.21 4.35 -5.03
CA LEU A 68 3.58 4.08 -4.63
C LEU A 68 3.71 4.01 -3.10
N THR A 69 3.09 4.95 -2.38
CA THR A 69 3.04 4.98 -0.92
C THR A 69 2.31 3.75 -0.37
N ASN A 70 1.18 3.38 -0.95
CA ASN A 70 0.42 2.19 -0.60
C ASN A 70 1.26 0.91 -0.76
N MET A 71 1.96 0.77 -1.90
CA MET A 71 2.78 -0.40 -2.20
C MET A 71 4.03 -0.48 -1.32
N LYS A 72 4.61 0.64 -0.89
CA LYS A 72 5.70 0.67 0.09
C LYS A 72 5.23 0.15 1.46
N ALA A 73 4.07 0.62 1.93
CA ALA A 73 3.47 0.12 3.16
C ALA A 73 3.14 -1.39 3.06
N ALA A 74 2.58 -1.83 1.93
CA ALA A 74 2.30 -3.23 1.67
C ALA A 74 3.57 -4.10 1.63
N LYS A 75 4.69 -3.57 1.14
CA LYS A 75 5.98 -4.28 1.15
C LYS A 75 6.47 -4.53 2.58
N ASP A 76 6.36 -3.54 3.47
CA ASP A 76 6.73 -3.71 4.89
C ASP A 76 5.84 -4.77 5.59
N ILE A 77 4.54 -4.74 5.32
CA ILE A 77 3.59 -5.75 5.82
C ILE A 77 3.97 -7.14 5.31
N TYR A 78 4.26 -7.27 4.01
CA TYR A 78 4.71 -8.53 3.42
C TYR A 78 6.02 -9.03 4.06
N ASP A 79 6.98 -8.14 4.32
CA ASP A 79 8.27 -8.54 4.91
C ASP A 79 8.12 -9.07 6.35
N SER A 80 7.09 -8.63 7.06
CA SER A 80 6.81 -9.06 8.43
C SER A 80 5.86 -10.26 8.54
N GLN A 81 4.88 -10.38 7.64
CA GLN A 81 3.78 -11.35 7.75
C GLN A 81 3.68 -12.32 6.56
N GLY A 82 4.43 -12.07 5.49
CA GLY A 82 4.32 -12.78 4.23
C GLY A 82 2.99 -12.52 3.50
N LEU A 83 2.68 -13.39 2.54
CA LEU A 83 1.43 -13.30 1.76
C LEU A 83 0.17 -13.57 2.59
N GLY A 84 0.31 -14.19 3.77
CA GLY A 84 -0.79 -14.49 4.67
C GLY A 84 -1.48 -13.27 5.28
N ALA A 85 -0.88 -12.08 5.15
CA ALA A 85 -1.49 -10.82 5.60
C ALA A 85 -2.77 -10.45 4.85
N TRP A 86 -2.97 -10.99 3.64
CA TRP A 86 -4.14 -10.70 2.80
C TRP A 86 -5.10 -11.89 2.77
N SER A 87 -6.35 -11.66 3.16
CA SER A 87 -7.38 -12.71 3.16
C SER A 87 -7.70 -13.23 1.76
N VAL A 88 -7.56 -12.38 0.73
CA VAL A 88 -7.73 -12.81 -0.68
C VAL A 88 -6.65 -13.79 -1.12
N TYR A 89 -5.48 -13.77 -0.48
CA TYR A 89 -4.42 -14.76 -0.73
C TYR A 89 -4.77 -16.10 -0.07
N THR A 90 -5.12 -16.08 1.22
CA THR A 90 -5.39 -17.30 1.99
C THR A 90 -6.66 -18.01 1.55
N SER A 91 -7.69 -17.27 1.14
CA SER A 91 -8.90 -17.82 0.52
C SER A 91 -8.69 -18.31 -0.93
N GLY A 92 -7.62 -17.87 -1.58
CA GLY A 92 -7.34 -18.16 -2.99
C GLY A 92 -8.10 -17.29 -3.99
N ALA A 93 -8.88 -16.31 -3.55
CA ALA A 93 -9.62 -15.39 -4.42
C ALA A 93 -8.72 -14.67 -5.45
N TYR A 94 -7.48 -14.34 -5.06
CA TYR A 94 -6.49 -13.73 -5.96
C TYR A 94 -6.22 -14.55 -7.23
N LYS A 95 -6.41 -15.87 -7.21
CA LYS A 95 -6.10 -16.75 -8.35
C LYS A 95 -6.92 -16.39 -9.59
N ASN A 96 -8.12 -15.82 -9.42
CA ASN A 96 -8.96 -15.33 -10.51
C ASN A 96 -8.33 -14.17 -11.29
N HIS A 97 -7.30 -13.53 -10.72
CA HIS A 97 -6.59 -12.40 -11.30
C HIS A 97 -5.17 -12.74 -11.77
N LEU A 98 -4.75 -14.02 -11.67
CA LEU A 98 -3.46 -14.44 -12.20
C LEU A 98 -3.45 -14.44 -13.74
N PRO A 99 -2.28 -14.19 -14.37
CA PRO A 99 -2.13 -14.30 -15.82
C PRO A 99 -2.54 -15.71 -16.30
N GLY A 100 -3.45 -15.78 -17.27
CA GLY A 100 -4.02 -17.05 -17.77
C GLY A 100 -5.38 -17.44 -17.15
N SER A 101 -5.77 -16.83 -16.03
CA SER A 101 -7.13 -16.90 -15.46
C SER A 101 -7.89 -15.57 -15.55
N PHE A 102 -7.17 -14.50 -15.91
CA PHE A 102 -7.72 -13.18 -16.15
C PHE A 102 -8.54 -13.14 -17.44
N THR A 103 -9.88 -13.07 -17.33
CA THR A 103 -10.72 -12.56 -18.41
C THR A 103 -10.78 -11.04 -18.23
N PRO A 104 -10.03 -10.23 -19.00
CA PRO A 104 -10.22 -8.78 -18.95
C PRO A 104 -11.68 -8.48 -19.25
N ALA A 105 -12.31 -7.62 -18.44
CA ALA A 105 -13.53 -6.97 -18.88
C ALA A 105 -13.24 -6.31 -20.22
N SER A 106 -13.93 -6.73 -21.28
CA SER A 106 -13.73 -6.24 -22.62
C SER A 106 -13.73 -4.71 -22.66
N GLY A 107 -12.62 -4.13 -23.09
CA GLY A 107 -12.64 -2.85 -23.81
C GLY A 107 -12.66 -1.56 -23.00
N GLY A 108 -11.87 -1.45 -21.92
CA GLY A 108 -11.31 -0.14 -21.56
C GLY A 108 -10.02 0.05 -22.34
N GLN A 109 -10.04 0.75 -23.47
CA GLN A 109 -8.81 1.16 -24.14
C GLN A 109 -7.95 1.92 -23.11
N PHE A 110 -6.84 1.33 -22.66
CA PHE A 110 -5.74 2.12 -22.15
C PHE A 110 -5.27 2.98 -23.31
N GLN A 111 -5.83 4.17 -23.44
CA GLN A 111 -5.26 5.20 -24.29
C GLN A 111 -3.84 5.38 -23.76
N LYS A 112 -2.86 5.08 -24.62
CA LYS A 112 -1.46 5.42 -24.40
C LYS A 112 -1.44 6.86 -23.88
N ALA A 113 -0.96 7.05 -22.65
CA ALA A 113 -0.81 8.38 -22.08
C ALA A 113 -0.15 9.28 -23.15
N PRO A 114 -0.70 10.46 -23.45
CA PRO A 114 -0.08 11.35 -24.43
C PRO A 114 1.36 11.58 -24.00
N THR A 115 2.29 11.33 -24.93
CA THR A 115 3.71 11.62 -24.73
C THR A 115 3.82 13.04 -24.23
N ALA A 116 4.38 13.22 -23.03
CA ALA A 116 4.66 14.54 -22.49
C ALA A 116 5.41 15.35 -23.57
N PRO A 117 5.00 16.61 -23.86
CA PRO A 117 5.76 17.44 -24.77
C PRO A 117 7.18 17.64 -24.22
N PRO A 118 8.19 17.80 -25.09
CA PRO A 118 9.57 18.04 -24.68
C PRO A 118 9.65 19.26 -23.75
N PRO A 119 10.63 19.31 -22.83
CA PRO A 119 10.77 20.42 -21.88
C PRO A 119 10.87 21.74 -22.65
N VAL A 120 9.94 22.65 -22.36
CA VAL A 120 9.93 24.00 -22.90
C VAL A 120 11.13 24.72 -22.28
N ASN A 121 11.99 25.29 -23.13
CA ASN A 121 13.21 26.00 -22.74
C ASN A 121 12.95 27.00 -21.59
N GLU A 122 13.59 26.80 -20.45
CA GLU A 122 13.66 27.80 -19.38
C GLU A 122 14.46 29.02 -19.86
N PRO A 123 14.03 30.26 -19.59
CA PRO A 123 14.84 31.42 -19.91
C PRO A 123 16.03 31.54 -18.93
N GLU A 124 17.22 31.58 -19.50
CA GLU A 124 18.50 31.92 -18.86
C GLU A 124 18.37 33.19 -18.00
N GLY A 125 18.45 33.03 -16.68
CA GLY A 125 18.62 34.16 -15.78
C GLY A 125 18.11 33.94 -14.37
N ILE A 126 18.87 33.21 -13.55
CA ILE A 126 19.30 33.61 -12.19
C ILE A 126 20.28 32.53 -11.71
N ARG A 127 21.58 32.84 -11.78
CA ARG A 127 22.59 32.19 -10.94
C ARG A 127 22.48 32.77 -9.54
N ARG A 128 22.31 31.93 -8.50
CA ARG A 128 23.01 32.09 -7.22
C ARG A 128 22.96 30.80 -6.39
N ARG A 129 24.11 30.55 -5.78
CA ARG A 129 24.57 29.36 -5.06
C ARG A 129 23.76 29.11 -3.79
N MET A 130 23.69 27.86 -3.33
CA MET A 130 24.16 27.43 -2.00
C MET A 130 24.07 25.90 -1.87
N ALA A 131 25.12 25.31 -1.33
CA ALA A 131 25.29 23.89 -1.04
C ALA A 131 24.72 23.53 0.35
N GLY A 132 24.44 22.24 0.58
CA GLY A 132 24.18 21.69 1.91
C GLY A 132 23.76 20.21 1.86
N GLU A 133 24.69 19.33 2.25
CA GLU A 133 24.56 17.88 2.41
C GLU A 133 23.81 17.46 3.70
N ALA A 134 23.61 16.13 3.81
CA ALA A 134 23.16 15.31 4.95
C ALA A 134 21.65 15.01 4.94
N THR A 135 21.22 13.75 5.09
CA THR A 135 21.19 13.07 6.40
C THR A 135 21.18 11.54 6.28
N GLY A 136 21.87 10.88 7.23
CA GLY A 136 21.88 9.43 7.43
C GLY A 136 20.87 9.00 8.49
N ASN A 137 20.20 7.88 8.20
CA ASN A 137 19.06 7.32 8.91
C ASN A 137 19.49 6.30 9.98
N ASP A 138 19.10 6.59 11.21
CA ASP A 138 18.46 5.79 12.25
C ASP A 138 18.56 4.25 12.27
N GLY A 139 18.80 3.78 13.50
CA GLY A 139 18.56 2.41 13.96
C GLY A 139 17.37 2.32 14.93
N PRO A 140 16.92 1.09 15.25
CA PRO A 140 15.51 0.67 15.24
C PRO A 140 14.99 0.27 16.64
N LEU A 141 13.73 -0.20 16.72
CA LEU A 141 13.13 -1.18 17.67
C LEU A 141 11.66 -0.78 17.97
N ALA A 142 10.68 -1.61 18.33
CA ALA A 142 10.30 -3.02 18.13
C ALA A 142 9.15 -3.28 19.14
N ILE A 143 8.28 -4.25 18.82
CA ILE A 143 7.41 -5.05 19.72
C ILE A 143 5.94 -4.61 19.87
N ALA A 144 5.08 -5.60 19.58
CA ALA A 144 3.63 -5.61 19.68
C ALA A 144 3.14 -6.88 20.42
N ILE A 145 1.93 -6.80 20.98
CA ILE A 145 0.89 -7.83 21.24
C ILE A 145 1.03 -8.78 22.44
N GLU A 146 -0.07 -8.87 23.22
CA GLU A 146 -0.59 -10.15 23.74
C GLU A 146 -2.14 -10.19 23.80
N ASN A 147 -2.69 -11.41 23.72
CA ASN A 147 -3.99 -11.81 23.16
C ASN A 147 -5.20 -11.82 24.10
N LEU A 148 -6.40 -11.66 23.52
CA LEU A 148 -7.69 -12.07 24.07
C LEU A 148 -7.80 -13.61 24.15
N SER A 149 -7.97 -14.14 25.36
CA SER A 149 -8.66 -15.41 25.58
C SER A 149 -9.22 -15.45 27.01
N LYS A 150 -10.57 -15.31 27.15
CA LYS A 150 -11.43 -15.76 28.28
C LYS A 150 -12.83 -15.12 28.23
N LEU A 151 -13.68 -15.48 27.27
CA LEU A 151 -15.11 -15.12 27.33
C LEU A 151 -16.05 -16.27 26.95
N PHE A 152 -15.81 -17.46 27.50
CA PHE A 152 -16.88 -18.44 27.77
C PHE A 152 -16.57 -19.11 29.10
N GLY A 153 -17.34 -18.76 30.12
CA GLY A 153 -17.12 -19.24 31.48
C GLY A 153 -18.01 -18.51 32.49
N ARG A 154 -19.33 -18.72 32.40
CA ARG A 154 -20.25 -18.92 33.52
C ARG A 154 -21.63 -19.30 32.99
#